data_AF-A0A954SW00-F1
#
_entry.id   AF-A0A954SW00-F1
#
_cell.length_a   1.000
_cell.length_b   1.000
_cell.length_c   1.000
_cell.angle_alpha   90.00
_cell.angle_beta   90.00
_cell.angle_gamma   90.00
#
_symmetry.space_group_name_H-M   'P 1'
#
loop_
_entity.id
_entity.type
_entity.pdbx_description
1 polymer ?
#
loop_
_entity_poly.entity_id
_entity_poly.type
_entity_poly.pdbx_seq_one_letter_code
_entity_poly.pdbx_strand_id
1 'polypeptide(L)'
;LSTPMDNRLQTFPKLLQEVGYQTAIFGKWHLGQGADHCPTGFDDWAVLPGQGLYHKPDLIFKGPDGGERRTVHGYVTDIITDLSLDWLKGRDADRPFCLMYHHKAPHREWEPDEKHAHLYLNEEIPEPETLYDDYASRAAAAAAAEMRVGVHMKPMDLKSTINYDLPEHELRKWAYQR
;
A
#
# COMPACT_ATOMS: atom_id res chain seq x y z
N LEU A 1 -0.48 -16.54 -4.19
CA LEU A 1 0.80 -16.93 -3.56
C LEU A 1 0.71 -16.58 -2.08
N SER A 2 0.76 -17.56 -1.19
CA SER A 2 0.87 -17.33 0.26
C SER A 2 2.14 -18.04 0.72
N THR A 3 3.22 -17.28 0.82
CA THR A 3 4.53 -17.75 1.30
C THR A 3 4.97 -16.82 2.42
N PRO A 4 4.50 -17.05 3.66
CA PRO A 4 4.90 -16.21 4.79
C PRO A 4 6.40 -16.36 5.04
N MET A 5 7.06 -15.27 5.45
CA MET A 5 8.50 -15.24 5.72
C MET A 5 8.75 -15.57 7.17
N ASP A 6 9.60 -16.58 7.43
CA ASP A 6 10.15 -16.82 8.76
C ASP A 6 11.01 -15.62 9.18
N ASN A 7 10.62 -14.92 10.25
CA ASN A 7 11.30 -13.72 10.69
C ASN A 7 12.68 -13.97 11.32
N ARG A 8 13.14 -15.22 11.44
CA ARG A 8 14.50 -15.56 11.87
C ARG A 8 15.51 -15.43 10.76
N LEU A 9 15.08 -15.48 9.49
CA LEU A 9 15.96 -15.36 8.32
C LEU A 9 16.79 -14.07 8.37
N GLN A 10 18.02 -14.12 7.88
CA GLN A 10 18.84 -12.93 7.75
C GLN A 10 18.19 -11.97 6.76
N THR A 11 18.10 -10.70 7.13
CA THR A 11 17.59 -9.62 6.29
C THR A 11 18.59 -8.48 6.30
N PHE A 12 18.56 -7.61 5.29
CA PHE A 12 19.46 -6.47 5.24
C PHE A 12 19.32 -5.52 6.46
N PRO A 13 18.13 -5.29 7.07
CA PRO A 13 18.02 -4.46 8.27
C PRO A 13 18.78 -5.04 9.47
N LYS A 14 18.78 -6.38 9.63
CA LYS A 14 19.60 -7.05 10.66
C LYS A 14 21.09 -6.78 10.46
N LEU A 15 21.57 -6.91 9.21
CA LEU A 15 22.97 -6.61 8.87
C LEU A 15 23.33 -5.13 9.13
N LEU A 16 22.39 -4.21 8.89
CA LEU A 16 22.60 -2.78 9.17
C LEU A 16 22.67 -2.50 10.68
N GLN A 17 21.81 -3.13 11.49
CA GLN A 17 21.87 -3.03 12.96
C GLN A 17 23.23 -3.51 13.50
N GLU A 18 23.75 -4.62 12.98
CA GLU A 18 25.05 -5.18 13.38
C GLU A 18 26.22 -4.18 13.19
N VAL A 19 26.12 -3.28 12.21
CA VAL A 19 27.13 -2.24 11.93
C VAL A 19 26.75 -0.85 12.46
N GLY A 20 25.76 -0.78 13.36
CA GLY A 20 25.47 0.41 14.17
C GLY A 20 24.37 1.33 13.63
N TYR A 21 23.68 0.97 12.55
CA TYR A 21 22.53 1.74 12.05
C TYR A 21 21.36 1.67 13.02
N GLN A 22 20.65 2.79 13.14
CA GLN A 22 19.31 2.82 13.70
C GLN A 22 18.30 2.42 12.63
N THR A 23 17.35 1.56 12.95
CA THR A 23 16.49 0.92 11.95
C THR A 23 15.03 0.99 12.35
N ALA A 24 14.16 1.36 11.41
CA ALA A 24 12.72 1.30 11.63
C ALA A 24 11.95 0.96 10.35
N ILE A 25 10.74 0.44 10.53
CA ILE A 25 9.77 0.23 9.44
C ILE A 25 8.36 0.63 9.87
N PHE A 26 7.72 1.47 9.08
CA PHE A 26 6.34 1.86 9.29
C PHE A 26 5.51 1.64 8.01
N GLY A 27 4.37 0.97 8.17
CA GLY A 27 3.40 0.74 7.10
C GLY A 27 3.37 -0.68 6.54
N LYS A 28 3.47 -0.86 5.23
CA LYS A 28 3.26 -2.17 4.58
C LYS A 28 4.37 -3.18 4.94
N TRP A 29 3.96 -4.36 5.42
CA TRP A 29 4.85 -5.50 5.65
C TRP A 29 4.62 -6.64 4.65
N HIS A 30 3.43 -7.26 4.70
CA HIS A 30 2.99 -8.29 3.75
C HIS A 30 3.86 -9.58 3.68
N LEU A 31 4.71 -9.83 4.67
CA LEU A 31 5.57 -11.02 4.75
C LEU A 31 5.02 -12.08 5.73
N GLY A 32 3.71 -12.10 5.95
CA GLY A 32 3.02 -13.00 6.88
C GLY A 32 2.32 -12.26 8.02
N GLN A 33 1.63 -13.01 8.88
CA GLN A 33 0.92 -12.50 10.07
C GLN A 33 1.13 -13.43 11.25
N GLY A 34 1.23 -12.89 12.46
CA GLY A 34 1.53 -13.65 13.68
C GLY A 34 2.99 -13.46 14.11
N ALA A 35 3.30 -13.88 15.34
CA ALA A 35 4.56 -13.59 16.02
C ALA A 35 5.80 -14.00 15.20
N ASP A 36 5.77 -15.18 14.56
CA ASP A 36 6.86 -15.72 13.74
C ASP A 36 7.08 -15.00 12.41
N HIS A 37 6.20 -14.04 12.09
CA HIS A 37 6.22 -13.30 10.84
C HIS A 37 6.31 -11.79 11.06
N CYS A 38 6.32 -11.31 12.30
CA CYS A 38 6.44 -9.88 12.58
C CYS A 38 7.86 -9.37 12.28
N PRO A 39 8.02 -8.06 11.99
CA PRO A 39 9.32 -7.48 11.67
C PRO A 39 10.38 -7.75 12.74
N THR A 40 11.56 -8.16 12.30
CA THR A 40 12.78 -8.31 13.10
C THR A 40 13.93 -7.64 12.37
N GLY A 41 14.99 -7.27 13.10
CA GLY A 41 16.06 -6.45 12.53
C GLY A 41 15.74 -4.95 12.51
N PHE A 42 14.81 -4.52 13.37
CA PHE A 42 14.37 -3.12 13.51
C PHE A 42 14.34 -2.70 14.98
N ASP A 43 14.84 -1.50 15.26
CA ASP A 43 14.79 -0.88 16.59
C ASP A 43 13.34 -0.48 16.93
N ASP A 44 12.57 -0.03 15.95
CA ASP A 44 11.15 0.26 16.10
C ASP A 44 10.33 -0.12 14.85
N TRP A 45 9.06 -0.46 15.02
CA TRP A 45 8.17 -0.73 13.90
C TRP A 45 6.69 -0.66 14.24
N ALA A 46 5.89 -0.30 13.25
CA ALA A 46 4.44 -0.49 13.25
C ALA A 46 3.96 -0.81 11.83
N VAL A 47 3.29 -1.94 11.64
CA VAL A 47 2.96 -2.45 10.31
C VAL A 47 1.48 -2.76 10.11
N LEU A 48 1.03 -2.66 8.86
CA LEU A 48 -0.34 -2.95 8.47
C LEU A 48 -0.59 -4.46 8.39
N PRO A 49 -1.69 -4.99 8.97
CA PRO A 49 -2.07 -6.38 8.77
C PRO A 49 -2.57 -6.59 7.34
N GLY A 50 -2.00 -7.59 6.65
CA GLY A 50 -2.36 -7.92 5.28
C GLY A 50 -2.22 -6.73 4.32
N GLN A 51 -3.34 -6.31 3.72
CA GLN A 51 -3.35 -5.20 2.78
C GLN A 51 -3.41 -3.82 3.45
N GLY A 52 -3.82 -3.76 4.73
CA GLY A 52 -4.17 -2.54 5.45
C GLY A 52 -5.47 -1.88 4.97
N LEU A 53 -6.01 -0.97 5.78
CA LEU A 53 -7.16 -0.11 5.44
C LEU A 53 -6.68 1.32 5.17
N TYR A 54 -7.47 2.09 4.41
CA TYR A 54 -7.17 3.50 4.15
C TYR A 54 -7.57 4.41 5.31
N HIS A 55 -8.77 4.22 5.84
CA HIS A 55 -9.33 5.03 6.92
C HIS A 55 -9.41 4.20 8.21
N LYS A 56 -9.08 4.84 9.34
CA LYS A 56 -9.10 4.21 10.67
C LYS A 56 -8.42 2.83 10.68
N PRO A 57 -7.17 2.70 10.18
CA PRO A 57 -6.54 1.40 10.01
C PRO A 57 -6.18 0.74 11.34
N ASP A 58 -6.21 -0.59 11.34
CA ASP A 58 -5.44 -1.36 12.31
C ASP A 58 -3.94 -1.32 11.95
N LEU A 59 -3.10 -1.11 12.95
CA LEU A 59 -1.66 -1.33 12.89
C LEU A 59 -1.24 -2.34 13.95
N ILE A 60 -0.20 -3.11 13.66
CA ILE A 60 0.49 -3.96 14.62
C ILE A 60 1.76 -3.23 15.01
N PHE A 61 1.85 -2.80 16.25
CA PHE A 61 3.03 -2.13 16.82
C PHE A 61 3.98 -3.16 17.42
N LYS A 62 5.28 -2.85 17.45
CA LYS A 62 6.26 -3.65 18.20
C LYS A 62 5.80 -3.85 19.65
N GLY A 63 5.84 -5.09 20.13
CA GLY A 63 5.39 -5.48 21.46
C GLY A 63 6.07 -6.76 21.95
N PRO A 64 5.88 -7.15 23.23
CA PRO A 64 6.61 -8.25 23.87
C PRO A 64 6.42 -9.61 23.19
N ASP A 65 5.22 -9.89 22.67
CA ASP A 65 4.88 -11.16 22.02
C ASP A 65 4.93 -11.08 20.48
N GLY A 66 5.83 -10.25 19.96
CA GLY A 66 5.98 -10.06 18.52
C GLY A 66 4.95 -9.11 17.91
N GLY A 67 4.10 -8.44 18.69
CA GLY A 67 3.33 -7.28 18.24
C GLY A 67 1.99 -7.06 18.93
N GLU A 68 1.52 -5.82 18.99
CA GLU A 68 0.24 -5.43 19.58
C GLU A 68 -0.62 -4.72 18.53
N ARG A 69 -1.81 -5.26 18.25
CA ARG A 69 -2.75 -4.66 17.29
C ARG A 69 -3.53 -3.51 17.95
N ARG A 70 -3.56 -2.36 17.29
CA ARG A 70 -4.34 -1.19 17.69
C ARG A 70 -4.98 -0.53 16.47
N THR A 71 -6.23 -0.10 16.60
CA THR A 71 -6.87 0.76 15.60
C THR A 71 -6.43 2.20 15.82
N VAL A 72 -5.96 2.85 14.76
CA VAL A 72 -5.49 4.24 14.80
C VAL A 72 -6.44 5.11 13.98
N HIS A 73 -6.88 6.22 14.56
CA HIS A 73 -7.76 7.17 13.87
C HIS A 73 -6.98 8.01 12.85
N GLY A 74 -7.58 8.24 11.69
CA GLY A 74 -7.00 9.07 10.62
C GLY A 74 -6.88 8.33 9.29
N TYR A 75 -6.15 8.95 8.36
CA TYR A 75 -5.82 8.36 7.06
C TYR A 75 -4.44 7.70 7.11
N VAL A 76 -4.34 6.49 6.57
CA VAL A 76 -3.16 5.62 6.70
C VAL A 76 -1.87 6.26 6.18
N THR A 77 -1.94 7.07 5.13
CA THR A 77 -0.76 7.77 4.58
C THR A 77 -0.21 8.76 5.60
N ASP A 78 -1.08 9.56 6.22
CA ASP A 78 -0.68 10.55 7.22
C ASP A 78 -0.15 9.82 8.48
N ILE A 79 -0.85 8.80 8.96
CA ILE A 79 -0.42 8.00 10.13
C ILE A 79 0.99 7.41 9.93
N ILE A 80 1.27 6.79 8.79
CA ILE A 80 2.59 6.22 8.50
C ILE A 80 3.66 7.32 8.43
N THR A 81 3.29 8.49 7.90
CA THR A 81 4.16 9.67 7.81
C THR A 81 4.52 10.18 9.19
N ASP A 82 3.53 10.37 10.05
CA ASP A 82 3.73 10.90 11.39
C ASP A 82 4.59 9.96 12.24
N LEU A 83 4.31 8.65 12.22
CA LEU A 83 5.14 7.63 12.88
C LEU A 83 6.60 7.70 12.41
N SER A 84 6.81 7.84 11.10
CA SER A 84 8.13 7.93 10.48
C SER A 84 8.87 9.20 10.89
N LEU A 85 8.19 10.35 10.86
CA LEU A 85 8.75 11.64 11.24
C LEU A 85 9.05 11.70 12.74
N ASP A 86 8.19 11.15 13.57
CA ASP A 86 8.40 11.14 15.02
C ASP A 86 9.57 10.25 15.41
N TRP A 87 9.72 9.09 14.77
CA TRP A 87 10.92 8.27 14.92
C TRP A 87 12.18 9.00 14.45
N LEU A 88 12.12 9.68 13.29
CA LEU A 88 13.24 10.48 12.79
C LEU A 88 13.64 11.61 13.74
N LYS A 89 12.69 12.28 14.40
CA LYS A 89 12.97 13.32 15.40
C LYS A 89 13.60 12.75 16.67
N GLY A 90 13.22 11.53 17.07
CA GLY A 90 13.66 10.90 18.32
C GLY A 90 14.97 10.10 18.22
N ARG A 91 15.43 9.75 17.01
CA ARG A 91 16.68 9.01 16.81
C ARG A 91 17.91 9.84 17.19
N ASP A 92 19.02 9.15 17.46
CA ASP A 92 20.34 9.75 17.59
C ASP A 92 20.83 10.32 16.24
N ALA A 93 21.09 11.62 16.16
CA ALA A 93 21.50 12.27 14.91
C ALA A 93 22.95 11.95 14.51
N ASP A 94 23.79 11.49 15.44
CA ASP A 94 25.20 11.18 15.20
C ASP A 94 25.40 9.76 14.64
N ARG A 95 24.35 8.94 14.63
CA ARG A 95 24.36 7.56 14.11
C ARG A 95 23.62 7.48 12.77
N PRO A 96 24.11 6.67 11.81
CA PRO A 96 23.39 6.46 10.55
C PRO A 96 22.06 5.74 10.82
N PHE A 97 21.12 5.88 9.89
CA PHE A 97 19.81 5.26 10.02
C PHE A 97 19.31 4.63 8.71
N CYS A 98 18.42 3.66 8.82
CA CYS A 98 17.65 3.07 7.74
C CYS A 98 16.18 3.03 8.14
N LEU A 99 15.37 3.85 7.47
CA LEU A 99 13.94 3.90 7.67
C LEU A 99 13.22 3.34 6.44
N MET A 100 12.43 2.30 6.64
CA MET A 100 11.54 1.75 5.62
C MET A 100 10.16 2.39 5.76
N TYR A 101 9.92 3.40 4.91
CA TYR A 101 8.70 4.19 4.89
C TYR A 101 7.75 3.65 3.80
N HIS A 102 6.83 2.77 4.20
CA HIS A 102 6.09 1.91 3.27
C HIS A 102 4.60 2.21 3.24
N HIS A 103 4.13 3.06 2.32
CA HIS A 103 2.71 3.36 2.22
C HIS A 103 1.84 2.20 1.71
N LYS A 104 0.57 2.20 2.14
CA LYS A 104 -0.50 1.41 1.51
C LYS A 104 -0.91 2.00 0.15
N ALA A 105 -1.05 3.32 0.09
CA ALA A 105 -1.47 4.01 -1.12
C ALA A 105 -0.43 3.79 -2.24
N PRO A 106 -0.85 3.63 -3.50
CA PRO A 106 -2.23 3.70 -4.01
C PRO A 106 -2.83 2.31 -4.27
N HIS A 107 -2.62 1.31 -3.40
CA HIS A 107 -3.16 -0.03 -3.67
C HIS A 107 -4.71 -0.05 -3.77
N ARG A 108 -5.26 -0.82 -4.71
CA ARG A 108 -6.72 -1.03 -4.89
C ARG A 108 -7.40 -1.35 -3.56
N GLU A 109 -8.59 -0.82 -3.25
CA GLU A 109 -9.59 -0.18 -4.11
C GLU A 109 -9.63 1.36 -4.11
N TRP A 110 -8.50 2.03 -3.88
CA TRP A 110 -8.35 3.50 -4.02
C TRP A 110 -9.39 4.32 -3.25
N GLU A 111 -9.18 4.50 -1.95
CA GLU A 111 -9.98 5.42 -1.14
C GLU A 111 -9.13 6.67 -0.84
N PRO A 112 -9.51 7.85 -1.35
CA PRO A 112 -8.76 9.07 -1.10
C PRO A 112 -8.95 9.56 0.32
N ASP A 113 -7.97 10.30 0.84
CA ASP A 113 -8.18 11.14 2.01
C ASP A 113 -9.23 12.22 1.69
N GLU A 114 -9.99 12.66 2.70
CA GLU A 114 -11.07 13.63 2.55
C GLU A 114 -10.57 14.93 1.91
N LYS A 115 -9.38 15.39 2.31
CA LYS A 115 -8.74 16.60 1.75
C LYS A 115 -8.43 16.52 0.25
N HIS A 116 -8.41 15.31 -0.32
CA HIS A 116 -8.13 15.08 -1.75
C HIS A 116 -9.34 14.56 -2.52
N ALA A 117 -10.46 14.27 -1.86
CA ALA A 117 -11.62 13.60 -2.46
C ALA A 117 -12.26 14.38 -3.64
N HIS A 118 -11.99 15.68 -3.73
CA HIS A 118 -12.56 16.57 -4.74
C HIS A 118 -11.55 17.11 -5.75
N LEU A 119 -10.28 16.68 -5.69
CA LEU A 119 -9.18 17.30 -6.43
C LEU A 119 -9.40 17.33 -7.96
N TYR A 120 -10.13 16.35 -8.51
CA TYR A 120 -10.32 16.18 -9.95
C TYR A 120 -11.79 16.07 -10.38
N LEU A 121 -12.77 16.40 -9.53
CA LEU A 121 -14.19 16.18 -9.85
C LEU A 121 -14.70 16.91 -11.08
N ASN A 122 -14.05 18.02 -11.47
CA ASN A 122 -14.45 18.86 -12.60
C ASN A 122 -13.36 18.93 -13.67
N GLU A 123 -12.42 18.00 -13.65
CA GLU A 123 -11.31 17.94 -14.60
C GLU A 123 -11.52 16.76 -15.55
N GLU A 124 -11.29 16.99 -16.84
CA GLU A 124 -11.22 15.89 -17.81
C GLU A 124 -9.79 15.35 -17.83
N ILE A 125 -9.62 14.10 -17.41
CA ILE A 125 -8.29 13.47 -17.39
C ILE A 125 -7.97 13.01 -18.82
N PRO A 126 -6.83 13.43 -19.42
CA PRO A 126 -6.48 12.99 -20.77
C PRO A 126 -6.36 11.47 -20.86
N GLU A 127 -7.07 10.87 -21.82
CA GLU A 127 -6.99 9.43 -22.06
C GLU A 127 -5.58 9.04 -22.53
N PRO A 128 -4.96 8.00 -21.95
CA PRO A 128 -3.68 7.50 -22.45
C PRO A 128 -3.90 6.82 -23.80
N GLU A 129 -2.91 6.91 -24.70
CA GLU A 129 -2.95 6.24 -26.01
C GLU A 129 -3.20 4.72 -25.89
N THR A 130 -2.82 4.12 -24.76
CA THR A 130 -2.99 2.70 -24.46
C THR A 130 -4.34 2.38 -23.82
N LEU A 131 -5.26 3.34 -23.65
CA LEU A 131 -6.56 3.10 -23.01
C LEU A 131 -7.35 2.02 -23.75
N TYR A 132 -7.14 1.87 -25.07
CA TYR A 132 -7.79 0.91 -25.96
C TYR A 132 -6.84 -0.11 -26.59
N ASP A 133 -5.64 -0.33 -26.00
CA ASP A 133 -4.69 -1.36 -26.50
C ASP A 133 -5.41 -2.73 -26.59
N ASP A 134 -5.28 -3.38 -27.74
CA ASP A 134 -5.88 -4.69 -28.05
C ASP A 134 -4.94 -5.85 -27.66
N TYR A 135 -3.72 -5.52 -27.23
CA TYR A 135 -2.66 -6.43 -26.84
C TYR A 135 -2.16 -7.35 -27.96
N ALA A 136 -2.48 -7.10 -29.24
CA ALA A 136 -2.08 -7.95 -30.35
C ALA A 136 -0.55 -8.04 -30.53
N SER A 137 0.17 -7.00 -30.10
CA SER A 137 1.64 -6.93 -30.09
C SER A 137 2.29 -7.36 -28.76
N ARG A 138 1.51 -7.82 -27.79
CA ARG A 138 1.96 -8.13 -26.42
C ARG A 138 2.00 -9.63 -26.18
N ALA A 139 2.71 -10.04 -25.13
CA ALA A 139 2.68 -11.43 -24.69
C ALA A 139 1.29 -11.84 -24.20
N ALA A 140 0.92 -13.12 -24.36
CA ALA A 140 -0.39 -13.65 -23.97
C ALA A 140 -0.76 -13.37 -22.49
N ALA A 141 0.24 -13.29 -21.60
CA ALA A 141 0.04 -12.93 -20.20
C ALA A 141 -0.57 -11.53 -20.01
N ALA A 142 -0.27 -10.57 -20.88
CA ALA A 142 -0.85 -9.23 -20.82
C ALA A 142 -2.35 -9.25 -21.17
N ALA A 143 -2.73 -10.02 -22.19
CA ALA A 143 -4.12 -10.19 -22.58
C ALA A 143 -4.94 -10.95 -21.53
N ALA A 144 -4.31 -11.91 -20.83
CA ALA A 144 -4.94 -12.71 -19.77
C ALA A 144 -5.07 -11.98 -18.42
N ALA A 145 -4.43 -10.83 -18.23
CA ALA A 145 -4.50 -10.10 -16.97
C ALA A 145 -5.87 -9.40 -16.80
N GLU A 146 -6.53 -9.64 -15.68
CA GLU A 146 -7.80 -9.01 -15.31
C GLU A 146 -7.60 -7.59 -14.73
N MET A 147 -7.00 -6.70 -15.52
CA MET A 147 -6.59 -5.35 -15.09
C MET A 147 -7.07 -4.22 -16.00
N ARG A 148 -7.91 -4.54 -17.01
CA ARG A 148 -8.46 -3.52 -17.93
C ARG A 148 -9.42 -2.57 -17.22
N VAL A 149 -9.23 -1.27 -17.43
CA VAL A 149 -10.12 -0.19 -16.96
C VAL A 149 -11.54 -0.45 -17.44
N GLY A 150 -12.55 -0.22 -16.59
CA GLY A 150 -13.96 -0.49 -16.87
C GLY A 150 -14.32 -1.98 -16.85
N VAL A 151 -13.61 -2.83 -17.59
CA VAL A 151 -13.94 -4.27 -17.76
C VAL A 151 -13.70 -5.07 -16.47
N HIS A 152 -12.55 -4.87 -15.80
CA HIS A 152 -12.18 -5.62 -14.60
C HIS A 152 -12.24 -4.77 -13.33
N MET A 153 -12.78 -3.56 -13.43
CA MET A 153 -13.06 -2.70 -12.28
C MET A 153 -14.34 -3.14 -11.59
N LYS A 154 -14.42 -2.89 -10.28
CA LYS A 154 -15.55 -3.21 -9.43
C LYS A 154 -16.23 -1.92 -8.99
N PRO A 155 -17.51 -1.98 -8.56
CA PRO A 155 -18.20 -0.80 -8.01
C PRO A 155 -17.43 -0.12 -6.87
N MET A 156 -16.72 -0.90 -6.04
CA MET A 156 -15.90 -0.38 -4.95
C MET A 156 -14.68 0.39 -5.44
N ASP A 157 -14.17 0.16 -6.65
CA ASP A 157 -13.07 0.95 -7.20
C ASP A 157 -13.56 2.31 -7.67
N LEU A 158 -14.63 2.29 -8.47
CA LEU A 158 -15.22 3.48 -9.12
C LEU A 158 -16.14 4.28 -8.19
N LYS A 159 -16.38 3.78 -6.98
CA LYS A 159 -17.31 4.36 -5.99
C LYS A 159 -18.69 4.62 -6.61
N SER A 160 -19.10 3.75 -7.54
CA SER A 160 -20.28 3.92 -8.38
C SER A 160 -20.81 2.59 -8.90
N THR A 161 -22.09 2.54 -9.25
CA THR A 161 -22.68 1.39 -9.94
C THR A 161 -22.19 1.32 -11.37
N ILE A 162 -21.78 0.14 -11.81
CA ILE A 162 -21.32 -0.10 -13.19
C ILE A 162 -22.50 -0.53 -14.06
N ASN A 163 -22.70 0.15 -15.20
CA ASN A 163 -23.63 -0.30 -16.22
C ASN A 163 -22.93 -1.27 -17.18
N TYR A 164 -23.14 -2.58 -16.96
CA TYR A 164 -22.51 -3.63 -17.78
C TYR A 164 -23.14 -3.81 -19.15
N ASP A 165 -24.27 -3.14 -19.46
CA ASP A 165 -24.91 -3.19 -20.78
C ASP A 165 -24.23 -2.23 -21.78
N LEU A 166 -23.31 -1.37 -21.32
CA LEU A 166 -22.55 -0.47 -22.19
C LEU A 166 -21.57 -1.25 -23.09
N PRO A 167 -21.40 -0.86 -24.37
CA PRO A 167 -20.29 -1.35 -25.19
C PRO A 167 -18.94 -1.13 -24.49
N GLU A 168 -18.00 -2.07 -24.62
CA GLU A 168 -16.70 -2.02 -23.90
C GLU A 168 -15.98 -0.67 -24.06
N HIS A 169 -15.98 -0.10 -25.27
CA HIS A 169 -15.34 1.19 -25.54
C HIS A 169 -15.93 2.34 -24.69
N GLU A 170 -17.27 2.39 -24.59
CA GLU A 170 -17.98 3.38 -23.78
C GLU A 170 -17.78 3.13 -22.28
N LEU A 171 -17.81 1.85 -21.86
CA LEU A 171 -17.55 1.45 -20.48
C LEU A 171 -16.12 1.84 -20.04
N ARG A 172 -15.12 1.61 -20.89
CA ARG A 172 -13.71 2.00 -20.64
C ARG A 172 -13.57 3.51 -20.49
N LYS A 173 -14.17 4.29 -21.41
CA LYS A 173 -14.17 5.76 -21.35
C LYS A 173 -14.82 6.28 -20.06
N TRP A 174 -16.02 5.79 -19.77
CA TRP A 174 -16.77 6.18 -18.57
C TRP A 174 -16.00 5.85 -17.29
N ALA A 175 -15.46 4.64 -17.18
CA ALA A 175 -14.73 4.21 -15.99
C ALA A 175 -13.40 4.95 -15.82
N TYR A 176 -12.76 5.37 -16.91
CA TYR A 176 -11.51 6.15 -16.85
C TYR A 176 -11.71 7.56 -16.28
N GLN A 177 -12.87 8.17 -16.55
CA GLN A 177 -13.21 9.52 -16.09
C GLN A 177 -13.86 9.55 -14.69
N ARG A 178 -13.83 8.45 -13.94
CA ARG A 178 -14.56 8.29 -12.68
C ARG A 178 -13.68 8.11 -11.46
#